data_AF-A0A8C2WPW2-F1
#
_entry.id   AF-A0A8C2WPW2-F1
#
_cell.length_a   1.000
_cell.length_b   1.000
_cell.length_c   1.000
_cell.angle_alpha   90.00
_cell.angle_beta   90.00
_cell.angle_gamma   90.00
#
_symmetry.space_group_name_H-M   'P 1'
#
loop_
_entity.id
_entity.type
_entity.pdbx_description
1 polymer ?
#
loop_
_entity_poly.entity_id
_entity_poly.type
_entity_poly.pdbx_seq_one_letter_code
_entity_poly.pdbx_strand_id
1 'polypeptide(L)'
;LQSNSFISLCATLLNVFFPTSAKQLLRSKRQERPMKAGHPDEPMREHLLHMQALDQRAQETNLEHWLNPHCYPRCDRNYGYPV
;
A
#
# COMPACT_ATOMS: atom_id res chain seq x y z
N LEU A 1 12.47 -10.13 -31.37
CA LEU A 1 11.09 -9.94 -31.88
C LEU A 1 10.45 -11.24 -32.42
N GLN A 2 11.20 -12.20 -32.98
CA GLN A 2 10.64 -13.49 -33.44
C GLN A 2 10.27 -14.49 -32.33
N SER A 3 10.90 -14.42 -31.15
CA SER A 3 10.63 -15.34 -30.03
C SER A 3 9.26 -15.14 -29.38
N ASN A 4 8.76 -13.91 -29.34
CA ASN A 4 7.49 -13.58 -28.67
C ASN A 4 6.27 -14.08 -29.47
N SER A 5 6.36 -14.09 -30.80
CA SER A 5 5.29 -14.58 -31.67
C SER A 5 5.10 -16.09 -31.55
N PHE A 6 6.20 -16.85 -31.43
CA PHE A 6 6.16 -18.31 -31.32
C PHE A 6 5.57 -18.77 -29.98
N ILE A 7 5.94 -18.10 -28.88
CA ILE A 7 5.38 -18.38 -27.55
C ILE A 7 3.88 -18.06 -27.50
N SER A 8 3.45 -16.97 -28.14
CA SER A 8 2.03 -16.59 -28.22
C SER A 8 1.19 -17.60 -29.02
N LEU A 9 1.70 -18.05 -30.16
CA LEU A 9 1.05 -19.10 -30.97
C LEU A 9 0.97 -20.43 -30.22
N CYS A 10 2.03 -20.82 -29.51
CA CYS A 10 2.05 -22.07 -28.75
C CYS A 10 1.06 -22.01 -27.56
N ALA A 11 0.97 -20.89 -26.85
CA ALA A 11 0.02 -20.73 -25.74
C ALA A 11 -1.44 -20.74 -26.18
N THR A 12 -1.75 -20.17 -27.35
CA THR A 12 -3.11 -20.17 -27.90
C THR A 12 -3.52 -21.55 -28.40
N LEU A 13 -2.65 -22.26 -29.14
CA LEU A 13 -2.91 -23.63 -29.57
C LEU A 13 -3.08 -24.59 -28.38
N LEU A 14 -2.25 -24.44 -27.36
CA LEU A 14 -2.35 -25.25 -26.13
C LEU A 14 -3.66 -24.98 -25.37
N ASN A 15 -4.17 -23.76 -25.39
CA ASN A 15 -5.44 -23.42 -24.75
C ASN A 15 -6.65 -24.02 -25.49
N VAL A 16 -6.55 -24.21 -26.81
CA VAL A 16 -7.61 -24.81 -27.63
C VAL A 16 -7.65 -26.32 -27.47
N PHE A 17 -6.49 -26.99 -27.52
CA PHE A 17 -6.43 -28.46 -27.51
C PHE A 17 -6.32 -29.05 -26.09
N PHE A 18 -5.72 -28.33 -25.14
CA PHE A 18 -5.53 -28.76 -23.75
C PHE A 18 -5.86 -27.65 -22.74
N PRO A 19 -7.15 -27.34 -22.53
CA PRO A 19 -7.56 -26.17 -21.74
C PRO A 19 -7.19 -26.26 -20.26
N THR A 20 -7.09 -27.46 -19.69
CA THR A 20 -6.68 -27.66 -18.28
C THR A 20 -5.19 -27.38 -18.09
N SER A 21 -4.34 -27.95 -18.96
CA SER A 21 -2.89 -27.73 -18.97
C SER A 21 -2.53 -26.27 -19.28
N ALA A 22 -3.26 -25.63 -20.20
CA ALA A 22 -3.07 -24.21 -20.50
C ALA A 22 -3.38 -23.30 -19.31
N LYS A 23 -4.48 -23.55 -18.60
CA LYS A 23 -4.81 -22.81 -17.37
C LYS A 23 -3.76 -23.00 -16.28
N GLN A 24 -3.17 -24.19 -16.17
CA GLN A 24 -2.10 -24.48 -15.21
C GLN A 24 -0.81 -23.70 -15.54
N LEU A 25 -0.42 -23.65 -16.82
CA LEU A 25 0.73 -22.86 -17.27
C LEU A 25 0.51 -21.34 -17.14
N LEU A 26 -0.70 -20.85 -17.42
CA LEU A 26 -1.04 -19.44 -17.22
C LEU A 26 -1.00 -19.06 -15.73
N ARG A 27 -1.38 -19.97 -14.83
CA ARG A 27 -1.24 -19.78 -13.38
C ARG A 27 0.22 -19.72 -12.93
N SER A 28 1.07 -20.65 -13.38
CA SER A 28 2.49 -20.64 -13.01
C SER A 28 3.20 -19.37 -13.51
N LYS A 29 2.86 -18.87 -14.71
CA LYS A 29 3.41 -17.62 -15.26
C LYS A 29 2.89 -16.35 -14.56
N ARG A 30 1.69 -16.36 -13.96
CA ARG A 30 1.21 -15.24 -13.13
C ARG A 30 1.99 -15.13 -11.82
N GLN A 31 2.48 -16.26 -11.29
CA GLN A 31 3.29 -16.32 -10.07
C GLN A 31 4.72 -15.78 -10.28
N GLU A 32 5.25 -15.88 -11.51
CA GLU A 32 6.57 -15.36 -11.90
C GLU A 32 6.59 -13.82 -12.07
N ARG A 33 5.41 -13.16 -12.05
CA ARG A 33 5.38 -11.70 -12.07
C ARG A 33 6.00 -11.20 -10.76
N PRO A 34 6.99 -10.28 -10.82
CA PRO A 34 7.46 -9.62 -9.61
C PRO A 34 6.23 -8.99 -8.92
N MET A 35 6.10 -9.21 -7.61
CA MET A 35 5.10 -8.52 -6.81
C MET A 35 5.17 -7.01 -7.14
N LYS A 36 4.02 -6.35 -7.22
CA LYS A 36 3.96 -4.88 -7.43
C LYS A 36 4.99 -4.21 -6.51
N ALA A 37 5.76 -3.28 -7.06
CA ALA A 37 6.72 -2.49 -6.30
C ALA A 37 5.96 -1.76 -5.17
N GLY A 38 6.15 -2.26 -3.96
CA GLY A 38 5.52 -1.83 -2.72
C GLY A 38 5.84 -2.90 -1.68
N HIS A 39 6.60 -2.52 -0.65
CA HIS A 39 6.89 -3.41 0.46
C HIS A 39 5.55 -3.78 1.13
N PRO A 40 5.29 -5.04 1.52
CA PRO A 40 4.05 -5.42 2.20
C PRO A 40 3.73 -4.53 3.42
N ASP A 41 4.76 -3.90 4.00
CA ASP A 41 4.65 -3.07 5.18
C ASP A 41 4.56 -1.55 4.89
N GLU A 42 4.55 -1.12 3.62
CA GLU A 42 4.34 0.31 3.28
C GLU A 42 3.06 0.91 3.91
N PRO A 43 1.87 0.26 3.88
CA PRO A 43 0.69 0.80 4.54
C PRO A 43 0.81 0.78 6.08
N MET A 44 1.61 -0.14 6.63
CA MET A 44 1.81 -0.23 8.07
C MET A 44 2.74 0.86 8.57
N ARG A 45 3.79 1.17 7.80
CA ARG A 45 4.77 2.21 8.14
C ARG A 45 4.14 3.60 8.14
N GLU A 46 3.35 3.94 7.12
CA GLU A 46 2.66 5.25 7.09
C GLU A 46 1.65 5.39 8.23
N HIS A 47 0.93 4.32 8.56
CA HIS A 47 -0.02 4.31 9.66
C HIS A 47 0.68 4.49 11.01
N LEU A 48 1.79 3.80 11.25
CA LEU A 48 2.57 3.93 12.48
C LEU A 48 3.13 5.34 12.66
N LEU A 49 3.64 5.95 11.59
CA LEU A 49 4.12 7.34 11.61
C LEU A 49 2.98 8.32 11.90
N HIS A 50 1.79 8.08 11.32
CA HIS A 50 0.61 8.88 11.61
C HIS A 50 0.17 8.76 13.07
N MET A 51 0.11 7.55 13.61
CA MET A 51 -0.21 7.30 15.02
C MET A 51 0.79 7.99 15.94
N GLN A 52 2.09 7.91 15.64
CA GLN A 52 3.13 8.59 16.41
C GLN A 52 2.97 10.11 16.43
N ALA A 53 2.60 10.72 15.29
CA ALA A 53 2.34 12.15 15.22
C ALA A 53 1.11 12.57 16.06
N LEU A 54 0.07 11.74 16.11
CA LEU A 54 -1.09 11.96 16.97
C LEU A 54 -0.72 11.88 18.45
N ASP A 55 0.12 10.91 18.84
CA ASP A 55 0.58 10.75 20.23
C ASP A 55 1.43 11.94 20.68
N GLN A 56 2.36 12.41 19.84
CA GLN A 56 3.16 13.62 20.13
C GLN A 56 2.26 14.83 20.36
N ARG A 57 1.26 15.04 19.49
CA ARG A 57 0.29 16.14 19.66
C ARG A 57 -0.53 16.00 20.94
N ALA A 58 -0.93 14.78 21.30
CA ALA A 58 -1.65 14.54 22.54
C ALA A 58 -0.80 14.93 23.76
N GLN A 59 0.50 14.64 23.73
CA GLN A 59 1.44 15.05 24.78
C GLN A 59 1.62 16.56 24.86
N GLU A 60 1.84 17.22 23.71
CA GLU A 60 1.98 18.68 23.64
C GLU A 60 0.75 19.39 24.19
N THR A 61 -0.45 19.00 23.73
CA THR A 61 -1.71 19.58 24.22
C THR A 61 -1.96 19.31 25.71
N ASN A 62 -1.53 18.15 26.21
CA ASN A 62 -1.61 17.83 27.63
C ASN A 62 -0.68 18.74 28.44
N LEU A 63 0.58 18.89 28.02
CA LEU A 63 1.57 19.78 28.64
C LEU A 63 1.13 21.25 28.63
N GLU A 64 0.61 21.74 27.51
CA GLU A 64 0.04 23.09 27.39
C GLU A 64 -1.08 23.32 28.38
N HIS A 65 -1.97 22.34 28.55
CA HIS A 65 -3.06 22.40 29.51
C HIS A 65 -2.56 22.42 30.97
N TRP A 66 -1.53 21.62 31.29
CA TRP A 66 -0.91 21.63 32.63
C TRP A 66 -0.21 22.95 32.94
N LEU A 67 0.49 23.53 31.96
CA LEU A 67 1.22 24.79 32.11
C LEU A 67 0.30 26.01 32.09
N ASN A 68 -0.85 25.91 31.42
CA ASN A 68 -1.83 26.97 31.32
C ASN A 68 -3.26 26.39 31.34
N PRO A 69 -3.89 26.31 32.53
CA PRO A 69 -5.25 25.77 32.68
C PRO A 69 -6.33 26.57 31.93
N HIS A 70 -6.03 27.82 31.53
CA HIS A 70 -6.92 28.63 30.70
C HIS A 70 -6.83 28.28 29.22
N CYS A 71 -5.87 27.46 28.82
CA CYS A 71 -5.78 26.95 27.48
C CYS A 71 -6.71 25.75 27.29
N TYR A 72 -7.70 25.90 26.41
CA TYR A 72 -8.55 24.81 25.98
C TYR A 72 -7.73 23.76 25.20
N PRO A 73 -8.05 22.46 25.29
CA PRO A 73 -7.40 21.44 24.48
C PRO A 73 -7.61 21.78 23.00
N ARG A 74 -6.50 22.03 22.28
CA ARG A 74 -6.40 22.63 20.92
C ARG A 74 -6.38 24.16 20.84
N CYS A 75 -5.63 24.79 21.75
CA CYS A 75 -5.34 26.23 21.69
C CYS A 75 -4.59 26.65 20.42
N ASP A 76 -3.72 25.80 19.87
CA ASP A 76 -3.04 26.12 18.61
C ASP A 76 -4.00 25.99 17.42
N ARG A 77 -4.44 27.16 16.93
CA ARG A 77 -5.32 27.32 15.77
C ARG A 77 -4.63 27.04 14.43
N ASN A 78 -3.32 26.81 14.39
CA ASN A 78 -2.61 26.54 13.14
C ASN A 78 -2.83 25.12 12.59
N TYR A 79 -3.51 24.23 13.33
CA TYR A 79 -3.75 22.85 12.92
C TYR A 79 -5.13 22.59 12.31
N GLY A 80 -5.80 23.63 11.80
CA GLY A 80 -6.96 23.43 10.92
C GLY A 80 -6.49 22.80 9.61
N TYR A 81 -7.04 21.64 9.23
CA TYR A 81 -6.89 21.14 7.87
C TYR A 81 -7.32 22.25 6.90
N PRO A 82 -6.50 22.63 5.90
CA PRO A 82 -7.01 23.47 4.83
C PRO A 82 -8.16 22.72 4.15
N VAL A 83 -9.32 23.38 4.06
CA VAL A 83 -10.51 22.87 3.36
C VAL A 83 -10.28 22.95 1.86
#